data_AF-A0A7Y4XZS5-F1
#
_entry.id   AF-A0A7Y4XZS5-F1
#
_cell.length_a   1.000
_cell.length_b   1.000
_cell.length_c   1.000
_cell.angle_alpha   90.00
_cell.angle_beta   90.00
_cell.angle_gamma   90.00
#
_symmetry.space_group_name_H-M   'P 1'
#
loop_
_entity.id
_entity.type
_entity.pdbx_description
1 polymer ?
#
loop_
_entity_poly.entity_id
_entity_poly.type
_entity_poly.pdbx_seq_one_letter_code
_entity_poly.pdbx_strand_id
1 'polypeptide(L)'
;MKTVSLVSMSLMLLTLAHPVFAAESDIQPKIYDGIKTTTQEWPSMVSLVKKNTSKLNCGGTLIAKNWVLTAAHCVFDKKTKHVVSVDAFDILINRTLLSSQAGERIAIASIDVHNAYAASANNNSFDHDIALIKLSRSSTATPIETLSRYSDQDYVGNTATALGWGVTDFTTEILSEQSDTLQKVALPIISNASCLQKFASITDNMLCAGFALEGKDTCSGDSGGLLAIFDKTSNTWRQAGITSFGNANAYCGYLNTYGVYTRVKNYKRGISSMICSAEEIPKAPTVQKTVAGSFVNLTWNTSNLNAKYLITYTAHNQKNYHDIEMNQQTDFSITLPKGSDYDVWITAYQGNCVSDYSNTERVTVL
;
A
#
# COMPACT_ATOMS: atom_id res chain seq x y z
N MET A 1 65.11 -35.27 64.59
CA MET A 1 64.45 -33.95 64.56
C MET A 1 64.19 -33.56 63.11
N LYS A 2 62.94 -33.68 62.67
CA LYS A 2 62.22 -32.81 61.72
C LYS A 2 60.87 -33.47 61.45
N THR A 3 59.88 -32.98 62.16
CA THR A 3 58.45 -33.27 62.07
C THR A 3 57.89 -32.66 60.79
N VAL A 4 57.09 -33.41 60.03
CA VAL A 4 56.26 -32.87 58.94
C VAL A 4 54.80 -33.16 59.32
N SER A 5 54.04 -32.08 59.49
CA SER A 5 52.61 -32.09 59.83
C SER A 5 51.75 -32.43 58.61
N LEU A 6 50.75 -33.29 58.80
CA LEU A 6 49.58 -33.36 57.93
C LEU A 6 48.65 -32.19 58.26
N VAL A 7 48.25 -31.44 57.23
CA VAL A 7 47.12 -30.51 57.30
C VAL A 7 46.14 -30.94 56.22
N SER A 8 44.93 -31.33 56.64
CA SER A 8 43.78 -31.46 55.77
C SER A 8 43.37 -30.07 55.30
N MET A 9 43.09 -29.91 54.00
CA MET A 9 42.48 -28.68 53.52
C MET A 9 41.41 -28.99 52.49
N SER A 10 40.21 -28.52 52.83
CA SER A 10 38.94 -28.69 52.14
C SER A 10 39.01 -28.34 50.65
N LEU A 11 38.33 -29.16 49.86
CA LEU A 11 38.04 -28.92 48.45
C LEU A 11 37.05 -27.74 48.33
N MET A 12 37.57 -26.53 48.12
CA MET A 12 36.76 -25.38 47.69
C MET A 12 36.31 -25.62 46.25
N LEU A 13 35.00 -25.72 46.01
CA LEU A 13 34.44 -25.62 44.67
C LEU A 13 34.76 -24.22 44.12
N LEU A 14 35.69 -24.14 43.17
CA LEU A 14 35.84 -22.99 42.30
C LEU A 14 34.58 -22.89 41.42
N THR A 15 33.65 -22.01 41.79
CA THR A 15 32.66 -21.53 40.82
C THR A 15 33.42 -20.64 39.84
N LEU A 16 33.75 -21.20 38.67
CA LEU A 16 34.14 -20.40 37.52
C LEU A 16 32.95 -19.53 37.15
N ALA A 17 32.92 -18.31 37.68
CA ALA A 17 32.12 -17.24 37.13
C ALA A 17 32.64 -17.03 35.71
N HIS A 18 31.93 -17.62 34.75
CA HIS A 18 32.14 -17.28 33.35
C HIS A 18 31.79 -15.80 33.25
N PRO A 19 32.64 -14.95 32.65
CA PRO A 19 32.17 -13.65 32.24
C PRO A 19 31.04 -13.92 31.25
N VAL A 20 29.80 -13.67 31.69
CA VAL A 20 28.71 -13.43 30.76
C VAL A 20 29.13 -12.16 30.05
N PHE A 21 29.79 -12.32 28.91
CA PHE A 21 29.78 -11.29 27.90
C PHE A 21 28.30 -11.10 27.58
N ALA A 22 27.70 -10.08 28.18
CA ALA A 22 26.53 -9.48 27.60
C ALA A 22 26.97 -9.13 26.18
N ALA A 23 26.50 -9.90 25.21
CA ALA A 23 26.47 -9.42 23.85
C ALA A 23 25.77 -8.09 23.94
N GLU A 24 26.53 -7.02 23.69
CA GLU A 24 26.00 -5.69 23.53
C GLU A 24 25.02 -5.81 22.36
N SER A 25 23.76 -6.04 22.70
CA SER A 25 22.65 -6.04 21.76
C SER A 25 22.59 -4.60 21.28
N ASP A 26 23.20 -4.37 20.14
CA ASP A 26 23.13 -3.11 19.41
C ASP A 26 21.65 -2.83 19.10
N ILE A 27 20.99 -2.07 19.98
CA ILE A 27 19.59 -1.69 19.85
C ILE A 27 19.52 -0.67 18.73
N GLN A 28 19.26 -1.14 17.52
CA GLN A 28 19.13 -0.32 16.32
C GLN A 28 17.64 -0.04 16.04
N PRO A 29 17.12 1.18 16.29
CA PRO A 29 15.68 1.47 16.14
C PRO A 29 15.28 1.67 14.66
N LYS A 30 14.10 1.15 14.29
CA LYS A 30 13.44 1.10 12.95
C LYS A 30 11.98 1.56 13.12
N ILE A 31 11.19 1.74 12.03
CA ILE A 31 9.70 1.80 12.11
C ILE A 31 9.29 0.82 13.21
N TYR A 32 8.50 1.18 14.22
CA TYR A 32 8.48 0.38 15.46
C TYR A 32 8.18 -1.11 15.19
N ASP A 33 9.17 -1.98 15.44
CA ASP A 33 9.24 -3.42 15.06
C ASP A 33 9.11 -3.77 13.55
N GLY A 34 9.42 -2.81 12.69
CA GLY A 34 9.64 -2.94 11.26
C GLY A 34 11.08 -3.37 10.94
N ILE A 35 11.29 -3.82 9.71
CA ILE A 35 12.58 -4.34 9.25
C ILE A 35 13.09 -3.57 8.03
N LYS A 36 14.42 -3.46 7.93
CA LYS A 36 15.09 -2.89 6.76
C LYS A 36 14.68 -3.68 5.51
N THR A 37 14.44 -2.97 4.42
CA THR A 37 14.17 -3.56 3.10
C THR A 37 14.94 -2.74 2.04
N THR A 38 14.71 -3.03 0.76
CA THR A 38 15.42 -2.42 -0.36
C THR A 38 14.48 -2.08 -1.50
N THR A 39 14.89 -1.15 -2.35
CA THR A 39 14.18 -0.90 -3.61
C THR A 39 14.40 -2.01 -4.66
N GLN A 40 15.20 -3.04 -4.37
CA GLN A 40 15.24 -4.24 -5.21
C GLN A 40 14.04 -5.14 -4.89
N GLU A 41 13.66 -5.23 -3.61
CA GLU A 41 12.44 -5.92 -3.18
C GLU A 41 11.19 -5.11 -3.54
N TRP A 42 11.24 -3.78 -3.40
CA TRP A 42 10.14 -2.86 -3.65
C TRP A 42 10.52 -1.75 -4.65
N PRO A 43 10.68 -2.10 -5.95
CA PRO A 43 11.17 -1.17 -6.97
C PRO A 43 10.24 0.01 -7.26
N SER A 44 8.96 -0.12 -6.89
CA SER A 44 7.98 0.94 -7.08
C SER A 44 8.04 2.02 -5.99
N MET A 45 8.87 1.87 -4.95
CA MET A 45 8.99 2.85 -3.89
C MET A 45 9.64 4.15 -4.38
N VAL A 46 9.03 5.26 -3.97
CA VAL A 46 9.44 6.60 -4.36
C VAL A 46 9.53 7.48 -3.11
N SER A 47 10.51 8.38 -3.06
CA SER A 47 10.52 9.48 -2.12
C SER A 47 10.38 10.83 -2.83
N LEU A 48 9.49 11.66 -2.28
CA LEU A 48 9.31 13.05 -2.64
C LEU A 48 10.19 13.88 -1.68
N VAL A 49 11.25 14.49 -2.20
CA VAL A 49 12.24 15.23 -1.41
C VAL A 49 12.24 16.69 -1.78
N LYS A 50 12.69 17.57 -0.87
CA LYS A 50 12.87 18.99 -1.22
C LYS A 50 13.89 19.12 -2.36
N LYS A 51 13.60 20.03 -3.29
CA LYS A 51 14.41 20.28 -4.49
C LYS A 51 15.90 20.33 -4.21
N ASN A 52 16.70 19.60 -4.99
CA ASN A 52 18.16 19.53 -4.88
C ASN A 52 18.70 19.04 -3.52
N THR A 53 17.87 18.42 -2.68
CA THR A 53 18.29 17.81 -1.40
C THR A 53 17.87 16.34 -1.33
N SER A 54 18.26 15.65 -0.25
CA SER A 54 17.70 14.34 0.12
C SER A 54 16.74 14.42 1.32
N LYS A 55 16.29 15.64 1.67
CA LYS A 55 15.36 15.83 2.80
C LYS A 55 13.96 15.38 2.41
N LEU A 56 13.48 14.30 3.03
CA LEU A 56 12.16 13.74 2.77
C LEU A 56 11.05 14.74 3.10
N ASN A 57 10.09 14.86 2.19
CA ASN A 57 8.80 15.49 2.41
C ASN A 57 7.72 14.43 2.63
N CYS A 58 7.60 13.50 1.68
CA CYS A 58 6.64 12.41 1.69
C CYS A 58 7.20 11.19 0.93
N GLY A 59 6.57 10.04 1.12
CA GLY A 59 6.67 8.90 0.22
C GLY A 59 5.76 9.02 -1.01
N GLY A 60 5.87 8.02 -1.87
CA GLY A 60 5.02 7.82 -3.04
C GLY A 60 5.24 6.44 -3.62
N THR A 61 4.49 6.12 -4.67
CA THR A 61 4.62 4.84 -5.36
C THR A 61 4.52 5.02 -6.86
N LEU A 62 5.45 4.44 -7.62
CA LEU A 62 5.40 4.41 -9.08
C LEU A 62 4.28 3.45 -9.52
N ILE A 63 3.26 3.98 -10.21
CA ILE A 63 2.08 3.22 -10.69
C ILE A 63 2.01 3.13 -12.22
N ALA A 64 2.79 3.94 -12.92
CA ALA A 64 3.17 3.76 -14.33
C ALA A 64 4.56 4.37 -14.53
N LYS A 65 5.20 4.13 -15.68
CA LYS A 65 6.61 4.51 -15.91
C LYS A 65 6.91 6.00 -15.67
N ASN A 66 5.93 6.87 -15.83
CA ASN A 66 6.02 8.32 -15.64
C ASN A 66 5.00 8.87 -14.63
N TRP A 67 4.38 8.02 -13.80
CA TRP A 67 3.34 8.43 -12.85
C TRP A 67 3.59 7.87 -11.45
N VAL A 68 3.58 8.78 -10.48
CA VAL A 68 3.69 8.48 -9.05
C VAL A 68 2.36 8.78 -8.37
N LEU A 69 1.91 7.85 -7.53
CA LEU A 69 0.78 7.99 -6.62
C LEU A 69 1.27 8.44 -5.25
N THR A 70 0.63 9.44 -4.65
CA THR A 70 0.95 9.93 -3.30
C THR A 70 -0.30 10.51 -2.64
N ALA A 71 -0.17 11.01 -1.42
CA ALA A 71 -1.23 11.69 -0.70
C ALA A 71 -1.36 13.15 -1.20
N ALA A 72 -2.58 13.68 -1.23
CA ALA A 72 -2.84 15.05 -1.65
C ALA A 72 -2.22 16.07 -0.68
N HIS A 73 -2.25 15.79 0.63
CA HIS A 73 -1.67 16.68 1.64
C HIS A 73 -0.16 16.90 1.48
N CYS A 74 0.53 16.02 0.76
CA CYS A 74 1.96 16.16 0.46
C CYS A 74 2.25 17.28 -0.56
N VAL A 75 1.26 17.64 -1.38
CA VAL A 75 1.44 18.50 -2.55
C VAL A 75 0.34 19.57 -2.70
N PHE A 76 -0.58 19.67 -1.74
CA PHE A 76 -1.63 20.68 -1.70
C PHE A 76 -1.64 21.40 -0.36
N ASP A 77 -1.49 22.71 -0.40
CA ASP A 77 -1.61 23.54 0.80
C ASP A 77 -3.05 24.01 0.96
N LYS A 78 -3.76 23.45 1.94
CA LYS A 78 -5.15 23.83 2.25
C LYS A 78 -5.32 25.27 2.71
N LYS A 79 -4.30 25.91 3.31
CA LYS A 79 -4.37 27.30 3.78
C LYS A 79 -4.43 28.25 2.61
N THR A 80 -3.52 28.05 1.64
CA THR A 80 -3.48 28.86 0.42
C THR A 80 -4.47 28.37 -0.63
N LYS A 81 -4.96 27.13 -0.53
CA LYS A 81 -5.82 26.44 -1.50
C LYS A 81 -5.16 26.25 -2.86
N HIS A 82 -3.85 26.06 -2.87
CA HIS A 82 -3.06 25.89 -4.08
C HIS A 82 -2.26 24.58 -4.04
N VAL A 83 -2.07 24.03 -5.24
CA VAL A 83 -1.07 22.98 -5.48
C VAL A 83 0.31 23.59 -5.28
N VAL A 84 1.18 22.89 -4.56
CA VAL A 84 2.57 23.30 -4.33
C VAL A 84 3.32 23.32 -5.66
N SER A 85 4.26 24.25 -5.83
CA SER A 85 5.07 24.35 -7.05
C SER A 85 5.79 23.03 -7.37
N VAL A 86 5.81 22.64 -8.64
CA VAL A 86 6.56 21.47 -9.13
C VAL A 86 8.06 21.58 -8.88
N ASP A 87 8.59 22.81 -8.77
CA ASP A 87 10.00 23.08 -8.47
C ASP A 87 10.32 23.01 -6.97
N ALA A 88 9.33 22.78 -6.10
CA ALA A 88 9.58 22.58 -4.68
C ALA A 88 10.20 21.21 -4.38
N PHE A 89 10.05 20.24 -5.29
CA PHE A 89 10.40 18.85 -5.04
C PHE A 89 11.20 18.19 -6.17
N ASP A 90 11.94 17.14 -5.81
CA ASP A 90 12.43 16.11 -6.71
C ASP A 90 11.84 14.75 -6.31
N ILE A 91 11.80 13.84 -7.28
CA ILE A 91 11.38 12.45 -7.10
C ILE A 91 12.63 11.56 -7.10
N LEU A 92 12.85 10.79 -6.03
CA LEU A 92 13.91 9.78 -5.97
C LEU A 92 13.33 8.38 -6.13
N ILE A 93 13.93 7.57 -7.01
CA ILE A 93 13.48 6.19 -7.31
C ILE A 93 14.70 5.27 -7.30
N ASN A 94 14.51 4.00 -6.94
CA ASN A 94 15.59 3.00 -6.79
C ASN A 94 16.66 3.42 -5.77
N ARG A 95 16.23 4.04 -4.67
CA ARG A 95 17.10 4.52 -3.58
C ARG A 95 16.76 3.85 -2.27
N THR A 96 17.45 2.77 -1.90
CA THR A 96 17.30 2.17 -0.55
C THR A 96 17.73 3.16 0.54
N LEU A 97 18.80 3.90 0.31
CA LEU A 97 19.31 4.96 1.18
C LEU A 97 19.01 6.34 0.58
N LEU A 98 18.34 7.23 1.30
CA LEU A 98 18.03 8.59 0.82
C LEU A 98 19.29 9.42 0.58
N SER A 99 20.32 9.21 1.39
CA SER A 99 21.64 9.83 1.32
C SER A 99 22.47 9.39 0.11
N SER A 100 22.16 8.23 -0.48
CA SER A 100 22.92 7.68 -1.60
C SER A 100 22.81 8.54 -2.87
N GLN A 101 23.71 8.32 -3.83
CA GLN A 101 23.63 8.84 -5.22
C GLN A 101 23.27 7.77 -6.28
N ALA A 102 23.04 6.51 -5.88
CA ALA A 102 22.49 5.44 -6.71
C ALA A 102 20.99 5.55 -7.04
N GLY A 103 20.57 5.28 -8.28
CA GLY A 103 19.16 5.33 -8.71
C GLY A 103 18.83 6.62 -9.46
N GLU A 104 17.56 6.99 -9.47
CA GLU A 104 17.07 8.13 -10.27
C GLU A 104 16.74 9.33 -9.37
N ARG A 105 16.99 10.54 -9.90
CA ARG A 105 16.44 11.80 -9.41
C ARG A 105 15.73 12.46 -10.58
N ILE A 106 14.42 12.68 -10.46
CA ILE A 106 13.55 13.07 -11.56
C ILE A 106 12.78 14.32 -11.15
N ALA A 107 12.71 15.30 -12.04
CA ALA A 107 11.89 16.48 -11.84
C ALA A 107 10.39 16.15 -12.05
N ILE A 108 9.53 16.97 -11.46
CA ILE A 108 8.08 16.88 -11.62
C ILE A 108 7.65 17.70 -12.83
N ALA A 109 6.82 17.12 -13.70
CA ALA A 109 6.20 17.81 -14.83
C ALA A 109 4.85 18.42 -14.47
N SER A 110 4.01 17.68 -13.74
CA SER A 110 2.70 18.16 -13.27
C SER A 110 2.30 17.45 -11.98
N ILE A 111 1.39 18.09 -11.24
CA ILE A 111 0.78 17.55 -10.02
C ILE A 111 -0.74 17.69 -10.19
N ASP A 112 -1.44 16.59 -10.00
CA ASP A 112 -2.89 16.47 -10.16
C ASP A 112 -3.50 16.02 -8.83
N VAL A 113 -4.13 16.96 -8.12
CA VAL A 113 -4.77 16.74 -6.82
C VAL A 113 -6.24 16.38 -7.03
N HIS A 114 -6.75 15.40 -6.28
CA HIS A 114 -8.15 15.02 -6.38
C HIS A 114 -9.09 16.20 -6.03
N ASN A 115 -10.00 16.55 -6.92
CA ASN A 115 -10.86 17.73 -6.80
C ASN A 115 -11.66 17.77 -5.47
N ALA A 116 -12.16 16.63 -5.00
CA ALA A 116 -12.91 16.57 -3.75
C ALA A 116 -12.04 16.87 -2.50
N TYR A 117 -10.73 16.61 -2.56
CA TYR A 117 -9.80 17.02 -1.51
C TYR A 117 -9.53 18.52 -1.54
N ALA A 118 -9.29 19.07 -2.73
CA ALA A 118 -9.11 20.51 -2.89
C ALA A 118 -10.36 21.30 -2.47
N ALA A 119 -11.55 20.79 -2.79
CA ALA A 119 -12.83 21.38 -2.39
C ALA A 119 -13.06 21.32 -0.86
N SER A 120 -12.45 20.36 -0.17
CA SER A 120 -12.52 20.21 1.29
C SER A 120 -11.49 21.08 2.03
N ALA A 121 -10.79 22.00 1.36
CA ALA A 121 -9.77 22.85 1.98
C ALA A 121 -10.27 23.69 3.17
N ASN A 122 -11.57 23.99 3.22
CA ASN A 122 -12.19 24.75 4.33
C ASN A 122 -12.55 23.87 5.54
N ASN A 123 -12.38 22.55 5.45
CA ASN A 123 -12.58 21.63 6.56
C ASN A 123 -11.30 20.81 6.82
N ASN A 124 -11.17 20.29 8.03
CA ASN A 124 -10.01 19.47 8.41
C ASN A 124 -10.12 18.01 7.91
N SER A 125 -10.93 17.74 6.87
CA SER A 125 -11.12 16.38 6.35
C SER A 125 -9.91 15.91 5.56
N PHE A 126 -9.49 14.68 5.79
CA PHE A 126 -8.53 13.97 4.95
C PHE A 126 -9.22 12.99 3.99
N ASP A 127 -10.54 13.12 3.78
CA ASP A 127 -11.23 12.36 2.75
C ASP A 127 -10.71 12.76 1.36
N HIS A 128 -10.60 11.76 0.47
CA HIS A 128 -9.99 11.90 -0.85
C HIS A 128 -8.52 12.35 -0.86
N ASP A 129 -7.74 12.01 0.17
CA ASP A 129 -6.31 12.35 0.26
C ASP A 129 -5.45 11.53 -0.74
N ILE A 130 -5.53 11.90 -2.01
CA ILE A 130 -4.87 11.25 -3.14
C ILE A 130 -4.45 12.29 -4.19
N ALA A 131 -3.23 12.17 -4.69
CA ALA A 131 -2.70 12.96 -5.79
C ALA A 131 -1.83 12.11 -6.72
N LEU A 132 -1.75 12.54 -7.97
CA LEU A 132 -0.87 11.99 -8.99
C LEU A 132 0.23 13.01 -9.31
N ILE A 133 1.44 12.51 -9.50
CA ILE A 133 2.60 13.28 -9.93
C ILE A 133 3.07 12.71 -11.25
N LYS A 134 3.10 13.54 -12.30
CA LYS A 134 3.70 13.19 -13.59
C LYS A 134 5.18 13.52 -13.56
N LEU A 135 6.01 12.54 -13.92
CA LEU A 135 7.46 12.70 -14.01
C LEU A 135 7.86 13.40 -15.31
N SER A 136 8.94 14.19 -15.27
CA SER A 136 9.49 14.86 -16.47
C SER A 136 10.03 13.90 -17.52
N ARG A 137 10.32 12.66 -17.14
CA ARG A 137 10.70 11.55 -18.03
C ARG A 137 10.34 10.22 -17.38
N SER A 138 10.18 9.17 -18.19
CA SER A 138 9.94 7.81 -17.69
C SER A 138 11.08 7.29 -16.81
N SER A 139 10.73 6.62 -15.72
CA SER A 139 11.62 5.84 -14.88
C SER A 139 11.88 4.45 -15.46
N THR A 140 13.04 3.91 -15.13
CA THR A 140 13.42 2.53 -15.44
C THR A 140 12.81 1.51 -14.47
N ALA A 141 12.40 1.94 -13.28
CA ALA A 141 11.87 1.08 -12.24
C ALA A 141 10.54 0.41 -12.62
N THR A 142 10.20 -0.67 -11.93
CA THR A 142 8.97 -1.44 -12.16
C THR A 142 7.83 -0.80 -11.37
N PRO A 143 6.74 -0.36 -12.02
CA PRO A 143 5.56 0.14 -11.32
C PRO A 143 4.78 -0.98 -10.62
N ILE A 144 4.00 -0.65 -9.59
CA ILE A 144 3.07 -1.58 -8.93
C ILE A 144 1.65 -1.41 -9.48
N GLU A 145 0.91 -2.51 -9.56
CA GLU A 145 -0.52 -2.48 -9.88
C GLU A 145 -1.35 -2.23 -8.60
N THR A 146 -2.37 -1.39 -8.68
CA THR A 146 -3.31 -1.17 -7.56
C THR A 146 -4.37 -2.25 -7.52
N LEU A 147 -4.96 -2.49 -6.34
CA LEU A 147 -6.13 -3.38 -6.20
C LEU A 147 -7.26 -3.01 -7.17
N SER A 148 -7.97 -4.02 -7.66
CA SER A 148 -9.15 -3.82 -8.50
C SER A 148 -10.31 -3.22 -7.69
N ARG A 149 -11.25 -2.57 -8.39
CA ARG A 149 -12.32 -1.77 -7.76
C ARG A 149 -13.16 -2.56 -6.76
N TYR A 150 -13.45 -3.83 -7.06
CA TYR A 150 -14.26 -4.71 -6.24
C TYR A 150 -13.46 -5.91 -5.72
N SER A 151 -12.14 -5.78 -5.62
CA SER A 151 -11.29 -6.73 -4.91
C SER A 151 -11.74 -6.86 -3.46
N ASP A 152 -11.70 -8.09 -2.95
CA ASP A 152 -11.96 -8.46 -1.56
C ASP A 152 -10.67 -8.55 -0.72
N GLN A 153 -9.49 -8.30 -1.31
CA GLN A 153 -8.21 -8.56 -0.66
C GLN A 153 -7.89 -7.60 0.51
N ASP A 154 -8.57 -6.47 0.64
CA ASP A 154 -8.45 -5.55 1.79
C ASP A 154 -9.42 -5.87 2.93
N TYR A 155 -9.71 -7.17 3.14
CA TYR A 155 -10.56 -7.67 4.22
C TYR A 155 -9.91 -7.55 5.61
N VAL A 156 -10.75 -7.41 6.65
CA VAL A 156 -10.31 -7.30 8.04
C VAL A 156 -9.50 -8.52 8.48
N GLY A 157 -8.34 -8.28 9.09
CA GLY A 157 -7.40 -9.32 9.51
C GLY A 157 -6.42 -9.76 8.43
N ASN A 158 -6.57 -9.33 7.17
CA ASN A 158 -5.52 -9.56 6.17
C ASN A 158 -4.28 -8.74 6.52
N THR A 159 -3.10 -9.28 6.22
CA THR A 159 -1.83 -8.59 6.45
C THR A 159 -1.53 -7.64 5.30
N ALA A 160 -1.39 -6.36 5.61
CA ALA A 160 -0.83 -5.36 4.74
C ALA A 160 0.62 -5.06 5.13
N THR A 161 1.42 -4.58 4.18
CA THR A 161 2.79 -4.14 4.39
C THR A 161 2.90 -2.66 4.09
N ALA A 162 3.22 -1.85 5.09
CA ALA A 162 3.51 -0.43 4.91
C ALA A 162 5.02 -0.23 4.72
N LEU A 163 5.39 0.75 3.89
CA LEU A 163 6.78 1.03 3.55
C LEU A 163 7.09 2.53 3.57
N GLY A 164 8.30 2.88 4.00
CA GLY A 164 8.79 4.26 3.91
C GLY A 164 10.11 4.51 4.61
N TRP A 165 10.46 5.79 4.66
CA TRP A 165 11.66 6.35 5.30
C TRP A 165 11.28 7.26 6.47
N GLY A 166 10.07 7.09 7.00
CA GLY A 166 9.57 7.83 8.15
C GLY A 166 10.42 7.62 9.39
N VAL A 167 10.04 8.34 10.44
CA VAL A 167 10.71 8.33 11.74
C VAL A 167 10.69 6.93 12.34
N THR A 168 11.85 6.49 12.83
CA THR A 168 12.10 5.14 13.35
C THR A 168 12.32 5.06 14.84
N ASP A 169 12.33 6.19 15.56
CA ASP A 169 12.50 6.21 17.01
C ASP A 169 11.86 7.46 17.63
N PHE A 170 11.39 7.37 18.87
CA PHE A 170 11.02 8.52 19.72
C PHE A 170 11.60 8.40 21.14
N THR A 171 12.78 7.80 21.30
CA THR A 171 13.46 7.73 22.61
C THR A 171 13.75 9.10 23.23
N THR A 172 13.78 10.19 22.45
CA THR A 172 13.78 11.55 22.99
C THR A 172 12.99 12.52 22.13
N GLU A 173 12.17 13.35 22.76
CA GLU A 173 11.26 14.34 22.15
C GLU A 173 11.97 15.49 21.38
N ILE A 174 13.29 15.39 21.13
CA ILE A 174 14.08 16.52 20.61
C ILE A 174 14.78 16.24 19.28
N LEU A 175 15.13 15.00 18.90
CA LEU A 175 15.75 14.73 17.58
C LEU A 175 15.49 13.28 17.12
N SER A 176 14.27 12.96 16.67
CA SER A 176 14.07 11.72 15.92
C SER A 176 14.34 11.97 14.43
N GLU A 177 15.49 11.48 13.96
CA GLU A 177 15.85 11.56 12.55
C GLU A 177 15.03 10.55 11.73
N GLN A 178 14.59 10.98 10.55
CA GLN A 178 13.98 10.11 9.55
C GLN A 178 14.96 8.97 9.21
N SER A 179 14.44 7.78 8.88
CA SER A 179 15.33 6.69 8.47
C SER A 179 16.02 7.05 7.16
N ASP A 180 17.35 6.98 7.13
CA ASP A 180 18.04 7.01 5.84
C ASP A 180 17.73 5.75 5.01
N THR A 181 17.51 4.61 5.67
CA THR A 181 17.26 3.30 5.03
C THR A 181 15.76 3.02 4.92
N LEU A 182 15.32 2.51 3.77
CA LEU A 182 13.95 2.07 3.56
C LEU A 182 13.56 0.96 4.55
N GLN A 183 12.42 1.15 5.20
CA GLN A 183 11.85 0.20 6.16
C GLN A 183 10.52 -0.35 5.63
N LYS A 184 10.12 -1.51 6.16
CA LYS A 184 8.77 -2.06 6.00
C LYS A 184 8.23 -2.61 7.31
N VAL A 185 6.91 -2.60 7.47
CA VAL A 185 6.21 -3.19 8.62
C VAL A 185 4.93 -3.90 8.15
N ALA A 186 4.67 -5.07 8.74
CA ALA A 186 3.45 -5.82 8.50
C ALA A 186 2.38 -5.39 9.52
N LEU A 187 1.19 -5.03 9.05
CA LEU A 187 0.07 -4.53 9.84
C LEU A 187 -1.22 -5.25 9.43
N PRO A 188 -2.08 -5.68 10.37
CA PRO A 188 -3.37 -6.23 10.01
C PRO A 188 -4.31 -5.10 9.58
N ILE A 189 -5.12 -5.36 8.55
CA ILE A 189 -6.25 -4.51 8.22
C ILE A 189 -7.28 -4.59 9.34
N ILE A 190 -7.82 -3.45 9.76
CA ILE A 190 -8.89 -3.37 10.75
C ILE A 190 -10.16 -2.80 10.13
N SER A 191 -11.30 -3.04 10.80
CA SER A 191 -12.57 -2.48 10.33
C SER A 191 -12.61 -0.96 10.48
N ASN A 192 -13.28 -0.26 9.55
CA ASN A 192 -13.52 1.17 9.66
C ASN A 192 -14.28 1.52 10.96
N ALA A 193 -15.18 0.64 11.43
CA ALA A 193 -15.89 0.82 12.69
C ALA A 193 -14.95 0.79 13.91
N SER A 194 -13.99 -0.12 13.95
CA SER A 194 -12.94 -0.16 14.98
C SER A 194 -12.05 1.09 14.91
N CYS A 195 -11.73 1.53 13.70
CA CYS A 195 -10.92 2.72 13.47
C CYS A 195 -11.63 4.00 13.95
N LEU A 196 -12.93 4.13 13.67
CA LEU A 196 -13.77 5.27 14.06
C LEU A 196 -13.85 5.45 15.60
N GLN A 197 -13.57 4.41 16.39
CA GLN A 197 -13.48 4.57 17.85
C GLN A 197 -12.29 5.43 18.29
N LYS A 198 -11.31 5.66 17.40
CA LYS A 198 -10.08 6.42 17.67
C LYS A 198 -10.01 7.75 16.91
N PHE A 199 -10.80 7.90 15.86
CA PHE A 199 -10.77 9.07 14.98
C PHE A 199 -12.15 9.73 14.90
N ALA A 200 -12.16 11.06 14.76
CA ALA A 200 -13.41 11.81 14.65
C ALA A 200 -14.21 11.48 13.38
N SER A 201 -13.55 11.02 12.32
CA SER A 201 -14.20 10.64 11.06
C SER A 201 -13.37 9.61 10.32
N ILE A 202 -14.04 8.57 9.81
CA ILE A 202 -13.51 7.54 8.91
C ILE A 202 -14.57 7.28 7.85
N THR A 203 -14.23 7.45 6.57
CA THR A 203 -15.14 7.24 5.43
C THR A 203 -14.85 5.92 4.72
N ASP A 204 -15.72 5.49 3.80
CA ASP A 204 -15.50 4.29 2.98
C ASP A 204 -14.34 4.45 1.98
N ASN A 205 -13.87 5.67 1.76
CA ASN A 205 -12.66 5.98 1.00
C ASN A 205 -11.38 5.80 1.82
N MET A 206 -11.50 5.43 3.10
CA MET A 206 -10.39 5.17 3.99
C MET A 206 -10.28 3.68 4.31
N LEU A 207 -9.05 3.26 4.57
CA LEU A 207 -8.64 1.94 5.02
C LEU A 207 -7.78 2.12 6.27
N CYS A 208 -7.98 1.30 7.29
CA CYS A 208 -7.18 1.37 8.50
C CYS A 208 -6.37 0.09 8.70
N ALA A 209 -5.13 0.24 9.16
CA ALA A 209 -4.25 -0.87 9.48
C ALA A 209 -3.42 -0.57 10.72
N GLY A 210 -3.14 -1.58 11.53
CA GLY A 210 -2.35 -1.44 12.75
C GLY A 210 -2.82 -2.38 13.85
N PHE A 211 -2.03 -2.45 14.92
CA PHE A 211 -2.33 -3.31 16.05
C PHE A 211 -2.93 -2.52 17.21
N ALA A 212 -3.96 -3.08 17.84
CA ALA A 212 -4.52 -2.49 19.05
C ALA A 212 -3.55 -2.58 20.24
N LEU A 213 -2.71 -3.63 20.32
CA LEU A 213 -1.93 -3.95 21.52
C LEU A 213 -0.43 -4.13 21.25
N GLU A 214 0.01 -3.98 20.01
CA GLU A 214 1.42 -4.06 19.64
C GLU A 214 1.80 -2.68 19.11
N GLY A 215 2.89 -2.10 19.59
CA GLY A 215 3.31 -0.76 19.19
C GLY A 215 3.77 -0.63 17.74
N LYS A 216 3.32 -1.45 16.79
CA LYS A 216 3.75 -1.35 15.39
C LYS A 216 2.86 -0.37 14.63
N ASP A 217 3.46 0.65 14.03
CA ASP A 217 2.70 1.70 13.34
C ASP A 217 3.52 2.32 12.19
N THR A 218 2.84 2.95 11.23
CA THR A 218 3.43 3.93 10.31
C THR A 218 3.64 5.27 11.00
N CYS A 219 4.64 6.04 10.55
CA CYS A 219 5.03 7.24 11.27
C CYS A 219 5.22 8.50 10.41
N SER A 220 5.47 9.63 11.08
CA SER A 220 5.86 10.90 10.46
C SER A 220 6.93 10.66 9.39
N GLY A 221 6.67 11.12 8.16
CA GLY A 221 7.55 10.93 7.00
C GLY A 221 7.17 9.76 6.07
N ASP A 222 6.31 8.84 6.51
CA ASP A 222 5.74 7.80 5.64
C ASP A 222 4.51 8.28 4.84
N SER A 223 4.01 9.50 5.11
CA SER A 223 2.91 10.14 4.39
C SER A 223 3.05 10.01 2.87
N GLY A 224 1.98 9.62 2.19
CA GLY A 224 1.99 9.34 0.75
C GLY A 224 2.60 8.00 0.35
N GLY A 225 3.18 7.24 1.30
CA GLY A 225 3.82 5.96 1.08
C GLY A 225 2.86 4.80 0.76
N LEU A 226 3.47 3.67 0.39
CA LEU A 226 2.78 2.45 -0.04
C LEU A 226 2.22 1.67 1.16
N LEU A 227 0.94 1.31 1.10
CA LEU A 227 0.40 0.17 1.82
C LEU A 227 0.05 -0.93 0.80
N ALA A 228 0.82 -2.02 0.81
CA ALA A 228 0.68 -3.14 -0.10
C ALA A 228 -0.02 -4.34 0.55
N ILE A 229 -0.78 -5.10 -0.23
CA ILE A 229 -1.36 -6.39 0.16
C ILE A 229 -0.90 -7.44 -0.85
N PHE A 230 -0.57 -8.63 -0.37
CA PHE A 230 -0.33 -9.76 -1.25
C PHE A 230 -1.68 -10.33 -1.69
N ASP A 231 -2.04 -10.05 -2.94
CA ASP A 231 -3.28 -10.55 -3.54
C ASP A 231 -3.10 -12.03 -3.87
N LYS A 232 -3.83 -12.88 -3.16
CA LYS A 232 -3.75 -14.34 -3.29
C LYS A 232 -4.33 -14.82 -4.63
N THR A 233 -5.22 -14.04 -5.25
CA THR A 233 -5.86 -14.41 -6.52
C THR A 233 -4.94 -14.15 -7.71
N SER A 234 -4.23 -13.02 -7.71
CA SER A 234 -3.22 -12.70 -8.73
C SER A 234 -1.78 -13.14 -8.37
N ASN A 235 -1.59 -13.71 -7.17
CA ASN A 235 -0.31 -14.16 -6.62
C ASN A 235 0.80 -13.08 -6.70
N THR A 236 0.44 -11.83 -6.38
CA THR A 236 1.37 -10.70 -6.48
C THR A 236 1.02 -9.58 -5.50
N TRP A 237 1.96 -8.67 -5.27
CA TRP A 237 1.73 -7.50 -4.44
C TRP A 237 0.92 -6.44 -5.18
N ARG A 238 -0.10 -5.91 -4.50
CA ARG A 238 -0.97 -4.85 -5.01
C ARG A 238 -0.98 -3.67 -4.04
N GLN A 239 -1.00 -2.46 -4.57
CA GLN A 239 -1.20 -1.27 -3.73
C GLN A 239 -2.67 -1.19 -3.28
N ALA A 240 -2.89 -1.28 -1.97
CA ALA A 240 -4.20 -1.21 -1.33
C ALA A 240 -4.48 0.18 -0.74
N GLY A 241 -3.42 0.84 -0.23
CA GLY A 241 -3.53 2.11 0.45
C GLY A 241 -2.42 3.11 0.11
N ILE A 242 -2.69 4.36 0.47
CA ILE A 242 -1.73 5.48 0.51
C ILE A 242 -1.70 5.98 1.95
N THR A 243 -0.53 6.03 2.60
CA THR A 243 -0.41 6.52 3.97
C THR A 243 -0.92 7.96 4.07
N SER A 244 -1.91 8.23 4.90
CA SER A 244 -2.57 9.54 4.96
C SER A 244 -2.34 10.24 6.31
N PHE A 245 -2.92 9.73 7.39
CA PHE A 245 -2.78 10.30 8.73
C PHE A 245 -2.83 9.23 9.82
N GLY A 246 -2.37 9.59 11.00
CA GLY A 246 -2.44 8.78 12.22
C GLY A 246 -3.09 9.55 13.36
N ASN A 247 -3.08 8.96 14.55
CA ASN A 247 -3.62 9.63 15.73
C ASN A 247 -2.68 10.76 16.17
N ALA A 248 -3.13 12.01 16.00
CA ALA A 248 -2.34 13.20 16.36
C ALA A 248 -1.99 13.30 17.86
N ASN A 249 -2.69 12.56 18.73
CA ASN A 249 -2.46 12.53 20.18
C ASN A 249 -1.66 11.31 20.65
N ALA A 250 -1.13 10.51 19.72
CA ALA A 250 -0.33 9.36 20.04
C ALA A 250 0.98 9.39 19.24
N TYR A 251 2.09 9.12 19.92
CA TYR A 251 3.37 8.94 19.25
C TYR A 251 3.34 7.62 18.47
N CYS A 252 4.12 7.53 17.39
CA CYS A 252 4.20 6.31 16.60
C CYS A 252 4.62 5.14 17.48
N GLY A 253 3.86 4.07 17.40
CA GLY A 253 4.08 2.87 18.18
C GLY A 253 3.60 2.90 19.64
N TYR A 254 2.79 3.89 20.00
CA TYR A 254 1.97 3.80 21.19
C TYR A 254 0.89 2.71 21.04
N LEU A 255 0.47 2.07 22.13
CA LEU A 255 -0.60 1.08 22.10
C LEU A 255 -1.90 1.71 21.55
N ASN A 256 -2.70 0.92 20.83
CA ASN A 256 -3.96 1.34 20.20
C ASN A 256 -3.82 2.45 19.14
N THR A 257 -2.70 2.48 18.43
CA THR A 257 -2.51 3.36 17.27
C THR A 257 -2.82 2.61 15.97
N TYR A 258 -3.62 3.25 15.13
CA TYR A 258 -3.93 2.76 13.79
C TYR A 258 -3.48 3.81 12.79
N GLY A 259 -2.87 3.38 11.70
CA GLY A 259 -2.66 4.22 10.53
C GLY A 259 -3.95 4.28 9.71
N VAL A 260 -4.28 5.49 9.22
CA VAL A 260 -5.36 5.70 8.25
C VAL A 260 -4.75 5.95 6.88
N TYR A 261 -5.28 5.23 5.90
CA TYR A 261 -4.80 5.20 4.52
C TYR A 261 -5.95 5.53 3.58
N THR A 262 -5.65 6.19 2.46
CA THR A 262 -6.63 6.31 1.38
C THR A 262 -6.82 4.96 0.71
N ARG A 263 -8.06 4.46 0.64
CA ARG A 263 -8.42 3.16 0.04
C ARG A 263 -8.37 3.23 -1.48
N VAL A 264 -7.26 2.78 -2.06
CA VAL A 264 -6.93 3.01 -3.48
C VAL A 264 -7.93 2.40 -4.46
N LYS A 265 -8.53 1.24 -4.14
CA LYS A 265 -9.48 0.57 -5.03
C LYS A 265 -10.69 1.44 -5.41
N ASN A 266 -11.11 2.36 -4.54
CA ASN A 266 -12.21 3.29 -4.83
C ASN A 266 -11.86 4.30 -5.94
N TYR A 267 -10.56 4.51 -6.23
CA TYR A 267 -10.06 5.46 -7.21
C TYR A 267 -9.54 4.80 -8.49
N LYS A 268 -9.60 3.46 -8.62
CA LYS A 268 -8.97 2.68 -9.72
C LYS A 268 -9.26 3.27 -11.11
N ARG A 269 -10.52 3.58 -11.40
CA ARG A 269 -10.92 4.14 -12.70
C ARG A 269 -10.44 5.57 -12.92
N GLY A 270 -10.54 6.41 -11.90
CA GLY A 270 -10.03 7.79 -11.97
C GLY A 270 -8.51 7.83 -12.17
N ILE A 271 -7.78 6.93 -11.52
CA ILE A 271 -6.34 6.73 -11.74
C ILE A 271 -6.12 6.34 -13.21
N SER A 272 -6.77 5.28 -13.69
CA SER A 272 -6.62 4.81 -15.08
C SER A 272 -6.89 5.91 -16.11
N SER A 273 -7.96 6.72 -15.93
CA SER A 273 -8.30 7.78 -16.89
C SER A 273 -7.27 8.92 -16.94
N MET A 274 -6.49 9.10 -15.88
CA MET A 274 -5.46 10.12 -15.82
C MET A 274 -4.12 9.64 -16.38
N ILE A 275 -3.76 8.38 -16.09
CA ILE A 275 -2.40 7.90 -16.36
C ILE A 275 -2.23 7.18 -17.70
N CYS A 276 -3.32 6.71 -18.32
CA CYS A 276 -3.28 5.88 -19.52
C CYS A 276 -3.74 6.64 -20.76
N SER A 277 -3.03 6.45 -21.88
CA SER A 277 -3.53 6.86 -23.19
C SER A 277 -4.63 5.91 -23.71
N ALA A 278 -5.34 6.32 -24.76
CA ALA A 278 -6.36 5.48 -25.39
C ALA A 278 -5.78 4.18 -25.96
N GLU A 279 -4.51 4.19 -26.37
CA GLU A 279 -3.79 3.02 -26.91
C GLU A 279 -3.33 2.05 -25.80
N GLU A 280 -3.09 2.56 -24.59
CA GLU A 280 -2.70 1.75 -23.43
C GLU A 280 -3.89 1.06 -22.76
N ILE A 281 -5.09 1.64 -22.89
CA ILE A 281 -6.33 1.06 -22.37
C ILE A 281 -6.74 -0.15 -23.22
N PRO A 282 -6.86 -1.36 -22.65
CA PRO A 282 -7.39 -2.51 -23.38
C PRO A 282 -8.81 -2.23 -23.87
N LYS A 283 -9.17 -2.80 -25.02
CA LYS A 283 -10.56 -2.75 -25.49
C LYS A 283 -11.47 -3.54 -24.55
N ALA A 284 -12.68 -3.04 -24.29
CA ALA A 284 -13.67 -3.80 -23.53
C ALA A 284 -13.96 -5.12 -24.28
N PRO A 285 -13.90 -6.28 -23.59
CA PRO A 285 -14.27 -7.56 -24.19
C PRO A 285 -15.80 -7.65 -24.34
N THR A 286 -16.24 -8.67 -25.05
CA THR A 286 -17.64 -9.11 -25.17
C THR A 286 -17.75 -10.46 -24.50
N VAL A 287 -18.59 -10.55 -23.47
CA VAL A 287 -18.83 -11.77 -22.71
C VAL A 287 -20.02 -12.52 -23.28
N GLN A 288 -19.92 -13.84 -23.30
CA GLN A 288 -20.98 -14.76 -23.68
C GLN A 288 -21.21 -15.73 -22.53
N LYS A 289 -22.47 -16.12 -22.30
CA LYS A 289 -22.84 -17.11 -21.31
C LYS A 289 -23.49 -18.33 -21.95
N THR A 290 -23.26 -19.50 -21.36
CA THR A 290 -24.06 -20.71 -21.56
C THR A 290 -24.46 -21.28 -20.21
N VAL A 291 -25.71 -21.76 -20.11
CA VAL A 291 -26.26 -22.36 -18.89
C VAL A 291 -26.87 -23.71 -19.24
N ALA A 292 -26.36 -24.78 -18.64
CA ALA A 292 -26.80 -26.15 -18.85
C ALA A 292 -27.10 -26.81 -17.49
N GLY A 293 -28.37 -26.81 -17.10
CA GLY A 293 -28.75 -27.18 -15.73
C GLY A 293 -28.14 -26.20 -14.72
N SER A 294 -27.37 -26.72 -13.77
CA SER A 294 -26.62 -25.91 -12.78
C SER A 294 -25.25 -25.46 -13.26
N PHE A 295 -24.79 -25.93 -14.41
CA PHE A 295 -23.47 -25.58 -14.94
C PHE A 295 -23.55 -24.29 -15.76
N VAL A 296 -22.70 -23.33 -15.40
CA VAL A 296 -22.55 -22.04 -16.07
C VAL A 296 -21.15 -21.97 -16.66
N ASN A 297 -21.07 -21.60 -17.93
CA ASN A 297 -19.82 -21.28 -18.59
C ASN A 297 -19.88 -19.87 -19.19
N LEU A 298 -18.86 -19.08 -18.89
CA LEU A 298 -18.63 -17.75 -19.41
C LEU A 298 -17.40 -17.78 -20.32
N THR A 299 -17.48 -17.11 -21.46
CA THR A 299 -16.34 -16.91 -22.37
C THR A 299 -16.30 -15.46 -22.83
N TRP A 300 -15.11 -14.96 -23.17
CA TRP A 300 -14.95 -13.62 -23.73
C TRP A 300 -13.82 -13.56 -24.75
N ASN A 301 -13.92 -12.62 -25.69
CA ASN A 301 -12.86 -12.40 -26.67
C ASN A 301 -11.64 -11.70 -26.04
N THR A 302 -10.47 -11.95 -26.62
CA THR A 302 -9.24 -11.29 -26.20
C THR A 302 -9.25 -9.81 -26.57
N SER A 303 -8.87 -8.96 -25.62
CA SER A 303 -8.75 -7.51 -25.81
C SER A 303 -7.43 -7.13 -26.48
N ASN A 304 -6.32 -7.72 -26.00
CA ASN A 304 -4.99 -7.70 -26.60
C ASN A 304 -4.16 -8.89 -26.04
N LEU A 305 -2.93 -9.11 -26.54
CA LEU A 305 -2.10 -10.26 -26.15
C LEU A 305 -1.67 -10.28 -24.67
N ASN A 306 -1.62 -9.13 -24.01
CA ASN A 306 -1.08 -8.99 -22.65
C ASN A 306 -2.15 -8.59 -21.61
N ALA A 307 -3.40 -8.44 -22.04
CA ALA A 307 -4.49 -8.06 -21.18
C ALA A 307 -4.79 -9.19 -20.18
N LYS A 308 -5.05 -8.78 -18.94
CA LYS A 308 -5.64 -9.61 -17.90
C LYS A 308 -7.11 -9.25 -17.76
N TYR A 309 -7.89 -10.12 -17.12
CA TYR A 309 -9.34 -9.98 -17.03
C TYR A 309 -9.83 -10.15 -15.60
N LEU A 310 -10.86 -9.37 -15.27
CA LEU A 310 -11.63 -9.49 -14.04
C LEU A 310 -13.06 -9.88 -14.42
N ILE A 311 -13.59 -10.91 -13.78
CA ILE A 311 -15.04 -11.14 -13.75
C ILE A 311 -15.59 -10.30 -12.60
N THR A 312 -16.46 -9.35 -12.90
CA THR A 312 -17.23 -8.66 -11.87
C THR A 312 -18.64 -9.22 -11.84
N TYR A 313 -19.14 -9.56 -10.66
CA TYR A 313 -20.50 -10.07 -10.49
C TYR A 313 -21.23 -9.47 -9.29
N THR A 314 -22.56 -9.50 -9.35
CA THR A 314 -23.44 -9.21 -8.22
C THR A 314 -24.72 -10.04 -8.32
N ALA A 315 -25.37 -10.33 -7.20
CA ALA A 315 -26.70 -10.92 -7.24
C ALA A 315 -27.66 -9.96 -7.95
N HIS A 316 -28.58 -10.48 -8.76
CA HIS A 316 -29.45 -9.65 -9.59
C HIS A 316 -30.25 -8.66 -8.72
N ASN A 317 -30.29 -7.40 -9.14
CA ASN A 317 -30.85 -6.25 -8.40
C ASN A 317 -30.16 -5.91 -7.06
N GLN A 318 -28.99 -6.47 -6.77
CA GLN A 318 -28.15 -6.07 -5.65
C GLN A 318 -27.06 -5.09 -6.10
N LYS A 319 -26.49 -4.37 -5.13
CA LYS A 319 -25.36 -3.43 -5.35
C LYS A 319 -24.10 -3.85 -4.62
N ASN A 320 -23.96 -5.16 -4.35
CA ASN A 320 -22.79 -5.73 -3.70
C ASN A 320 -21.94 -6.47 -4.75
N TYR A 321 -20.92 -5.79 -5.24
CA TYR A 321 -20.10 -6.25 -6.36
C TYR A 321 -18.83 -6.93 -5.86
N HIS A 322 -18.38 -7.94 -6.60
CA HIS A 322 -17.17 -8.71 -6.31
C HIS A 322 -16.37 -8.93 -7.59
N ASP A 323 -15.04 -8.90 -7.49
CA ASP A 323 -14.14 -9.24 -8.59
C ASP A 323 -13.53 -10.64 -8.40
N ILE A 324 -13.39 -11.38 -9.51
CA ILE A 324 -12.56 -12.58 -9.62
C ILE A 324 -11.45 -12.28 -10.61
N GLU A 325 -10.19 -12.42 -10.17
CA GLU A 325 -9.03 -12.32 -11.06
C GLU A 325 -8.93 -13.56 -11.95
N MET A 326 -8.94 -13.33 -13.26
CA MET A 326 -8.78 -14.39 -14.27
C MET A 326 -7.38 -14.41 -14.88
N ASN A 327 -6.52 -13.45 -14.54
CA ASN A 327 -5.25 -13.24 -15.23
C ASN A 327 -5.51 -13.22 -16.76
N GLN A 328 -4.78 -13.98 -17.56
CA GLN A 328 -4.96 -14.02 -19.01
C GLN A 328 -5.99 -15.06 -19.49
N GLN A 329 -6.72 -15.73 -18.59
CA GLN A 329 -7.77 -16.68 -18.99
C GLN A 329 -8.92 -15.96 -19.68
N THR A 330 -9.61 -16.67 -20.58
CA THR A 330 -10.71 -16.13 -21.41
C THR A 330 -12.01 -16.89 -21.25
N ASP A 331 -12.05 -17.80 -20.29
CA ASP A 331 -13.18 -18.65 -19.98
C ASP A 331 -13.23 -18.93 -18.47
N PHE A 332 -14.44 -19.14 -17.97
CA PHE A 332 -14.71 -19.46 -16.57
C PHE A 332 -15.92 -20.36 -16.48
N SER A 333 -15.83 -21.42 -15.68
CA SER A 333 -16.92 -22.37 -15.49
C SER A 333 -17.19 -22.60 -14.01
N ILE A 334 -18.47 -22.67 -13.64
CA ILE A 334 -18.91 -22.88 -12.26
C ILE A 334 -20.24 -23.64 -12.22
N THR A 335 -20.44 -24.43 -11.17
CA THR A 335 -21.75 -25.01 -10.83
C THR A 335 -22.43 -24.14 -9.79
N LEU A 336 -23.61 -23.60 -10.11
CA LEU A 336 -24.38 -22.76 -9.21
C LEU A 336 -25.63 -23.49 -8.67
N PRO A 337 -26.04 -23.22 -7.42
CA PRO A 337 -27.30 -23.75 -6.88
C PRO A 337 -28.51 -23.30 -7.68
N LYS A 338 -29.57 -24.13 -7.68
CA LYS A 338 -30.88 -23.76 -8.23
C LYS A 338 -31.41 -22.49 -7.56
N GLY A 339 -31.95 -21.57 -8.36
CA GLY A 339 -32.42 -20.25 -7.91
C GLY A 339 -31.33 -19.17 -7.87
N SER A 340 -30.10 -19.49 -8.28
CA SER A 340 -29.05 -18.49 -8.47
C SER A 340 -29.42 -17.51 -9.58
N ASP A 341 -29.23 -16.21 -9.33
CA ASP A 341 -29.52 -15.14 -10.27
C ASP A 341 -28.50 -14.00 -10.08
N TYR A 342 -27.61 -13.83 -11.06
CA TYR A 342 -26.47 -12.91 -10.99
C TYR A 342 -26.36 -12.08 -12.26
N ASP A 343 -25.92 -10.83 -12.12
CA ASP A 343 -25.45 -10.00 -13.23
C ASP A 343 -23.93 -10.05 -13.28
N VAL A 344 -23.35 -10.31 -14.46
CA VAL A 344 -21.92 -10.52 -14.66
C VAL A 344 -21.41 -9.71 -15.83
N TRP A 345 -20.21 -9.13 -15.71
CA TRP A 345 -19.49 -8.52 -16.83
C TRP A 345 -17.98 -8.71 -16.64
N ILE A 346 -17.23 -8.46 -17.71
CA ILE A 346 -15.78 -8.61 -17.75
C ILE A 346 -15.13 -7.24 -17.89
N THR A 347 -14.05 -7.02 -17.15
CA THR A 347 -13.17 -5.86 -17.32
C THR A 347 -11.80 -6.36 -17.75
N ALA A 348 -11.31 -5.93 -18.91
CA ALA A 348 -9.92 -6.13 -19.30
C ALA A 348 -9.03 -5.04 -18.68
N TYR A 349 -7.80 -5.39 -18.31
CA TYR A 349 -6.82 -4.44 -17.79
C TYR A 349 -5.38 -4.82 -18.16
N GLN A 350 -4.50 -3.82 -18.20
CA GLN A 350 -3.06 -3.99 -18.38
C GLN A 350 -2.35 -3.01 -17.46
N GLY A 351 -1.62 -3.52 -16.46
CA GLY A 351 -1.09 -2.67 -15.40
C GLY A 351 -2.20 -1.96 -14.63
N ASN A 352 -2.18 -0.63 -14.62
CA ASN A 352 -3.23 0.19 -14.02
C ASN A 352 -4.24 0.76 -15.03
N CYS A 353 -4.11 0.42 -16.31
CA CYS A 353 -5.06 0.80 -17.36
C CYS A 353 -6.20 -0.20 -17.41
N VAL A 354 -7.43 0.27 -17.15
CA VAL A 354 -8.65 -0.55 -17.17
C VAL A 354 -9.56 -0.13 -18.30
N SER A 355 -10.16 -1.12 -18.96
CA SER A 355 -11.19 -0.93 -19.98
C SER A 355 -12.52 -0.46 -19.39
N ASP A 356 -13.41 -0.01 -20.27
CA ASP A 356 -14.85 0.02 -19.96
C ASP A 356 -15.37 -1.39 -19.67
N TYR A 357 -16.53 -1.47 -19.01
CA TYR A 357 -17.18 -2.76 -18.80
C TYR A 357 -17.63 -3.37 -20.13
N SER A 358 -17.56 -4.71 -20.24
CA SER A 358 -18.22 -5.45 -21.31
C SER A 358 -19.74 -5.26 -21.29
N ASN A 359 -20.45 -5.93 -22.22
CA ASN A 359 -21.87 -6.22 -22.03
C ASN A 359 -22.10 -6.95 -20.69
N THR A 360 -23.27 -6.75 -20.11
CA THR A 360 -23.71 -7.46 -18.91
C THR A 360 -24.53 -8.67 -19.29
N GLU A 361 -24.19 -9.82 -18.71
CA GLU A 361 -24.90 -11.08 -18.84
C GLU A 361 -25.60 -11.44 -17.54
N ARG A 362 -26.92 -11.64 -17.60
CA ARG A 362 -27.68 -12.19 -16.47
C ARG A 362 -27.61 -13.72 -16.49
N VAL A 363 -27.04 -14.30 -15.44
CA VAL A 363 -26.89 -15.75 -15.24
C VAL A 363 -27.98 -16.21 -14.28
N THR A 364 -28.94 -16.99 -14.79
CA THR A 364 -30.04 -17.55 -13.99
C THR A 364 -30.02 -19.07 -14.08
N VAL A 365 -30.03 -19.75 -12.93
CA VAL A 365 -30.13 -21.22 -12.84
C VAL A 365 -31.52 -21.61 -12.36
N LEU A 366 -32.30 -22.20 -13.28
CA LEU A 366 -33.73 -22.49 -13.10
C LEU A 366 -34.05 -23.74 -12.28
#